data_AF-A0A0C9U9X8-F1
#
_entry.id   AF-A0A0C9U9X8-F1
#
_cell.length_a   1.000
_cell.length_b   1.000
_cell.length_c   1.000
_cell.angle_alpha   90.00
_cell.angle_beta   90.00
_cell.angle_gamma   90.00
#
_symmetry.space_group_name_H-M   'P 1'
#
loop_
_entity.id
_entity.type
_entity.pdbx_description
1 polymer ?
#
loop_
_entity_poly.entity_id
_entity_poly.type
_entity_poly.pdbx_seq_one_letter_code
_entity_poly.pdbx_strand_id
1 'polypeptide(L)'
;GVLANIGPSGSKSQGAKAGIVIASPSQTNPDYFFTWTRDSSLVFKALIDQYVSGADPTLLGQINNFVTAEAALQQVSNPSGTITTGGLGEPKFNTDMTAFTGAWGRPQRDGPALRATAMITFANYLLTQNNVTYVNSTLWPLINNDLGYVRDNWSSSTFDLWEEVNSNSFFTTAVQHRSLREGVTLATALGQTGVVSGFNTQAANLLCFLQSYWNGNFITANTGGGRSGIDANTVLTSVHTFDPLAGCDAVTFQPCSDKALANHKVYVDSFRATYALNAGIASNAAVATGRYKEDSYQGGNPWYLTTLAAAEQLYQALYTWNKAGSLNVTTVSQPFFAQFVPSIATGTYASTSTTYTTLTTAIKTF
;
A
#
# COMPACT_ATOMS: atom_id res chain seq x y z
N GLY A 1 -0.47 7.54 19.68
CA GLY A 1 -1.43 6.83 18.81
C GLY A 1 -0.86 5.49 18.42
N VAL A 2 -0.11 5.45 17.31
CA VAL A 2 0.48 4.22 16.75
C VAL A 2 1.33 3.43 17.75
N LEU A 3 2.35 4.05 18.37
CA LEU A 3 3.24 3.35 19.32
C LEU A 3 2.52 2.76 20.54
N ALA A 4 1.35 3.29 20.90
CA ALA A 4 0.55 2.72 22.00
C ALA A 4 -0.04 1.34 21.66
N ASN A 5 -0.16 1.01 20.37
CA ASN A 5 -0.65 -0.27 19.87
C ASN A 5 0.50 -1.26 19.56
N ILE A 6 1.73 -0.98 19.96
CA ILE A 6 2.89 -1.83 19.68
C ILE A 6 3.42 -2.46 20.97
N GLY A 7 3.44 -3.79 21.01
CA GLY A 7 4.00 -4.53 22.13
C GLY A 7 5.53 -4.36 22.26
N PRO A 8 6.10 -4.55 23.45
CA PRO A 8 5.43 -5.04 24.66
C PRO A 8 4.96 -3.91 25.60
N SER A 9 5.33 -2.66 25.31
CA SER A 9 5.19 -1.51 26.21
C SER A 9 4.15 -0.48 25.76
N GLY A 10 3.48 -0.70 24.62
CA GLY A 10 2.39 0.15 24.15
C GLY A 10 1.26 0.21 25.17
N SER A 11 0.80 1.43 25.48
CA SER A 11 -0.22 1.66 26.51
C SER A 11 -1.62 1.11 26.17
N LYS A 12 -1.81 0.56 24.97
CA LYS A 12 -3.05 -0.05 24.48
C LYS A 12 -2.83 -1.49 23.97
N SER A 13 -1.62 -2.04 24.08
CA SER A 13 -1.24 -3.35 23.58
C SER A 13 -0.91 -4.34 24.70
N GLN A 14 -1.65 -4.28 25.81
CA GLN A 14 -1.42 -5.18 26.94
C GLN A 14 -1.53 -6.65 26.51
N GLY A 15 -0.46 -7.43 26.73
CA GLY A 15 -0.40 -8.85 26.34
C GLY A 15 0.11 -9.11 24.92
N ALA A 16 0.35 -8.08 24.10
CA ALA A 16 1.04 -8.24 22.83
C ALA A 16 2.55 -8.42 23.05
N LYS A 17 3.15 -9.38 22.34
CA LYS A 17 4.61 -9.61 22.38
C LYS A 17 5.39 -8.44 21.77
N ALA A 18 6.68 -8.38 22.06
CA ALA A 18 7.56 -7.33 21.53
C ALA A 18 7.55 -7.33 19.99
N GLY A 19 7.38 -6.15 19.40
CA GLY A 19 7.36 -5.97 17.94
C GLY A 19 6.01 -6.26 17.28
N ILE A 20 5.02 -6.75 18.04
CA ILE A 20 3.68 -7.02 17.54
C ILE A 20 2.84 -5.74 17.54
N VAL A 21 2.34 -5.38 16.37
CA VAL A 21 1.35 -4.31 16.19
C VAL A 21 -0.04 -4.92 16.29
N ILE A 22 -0.85 -4.43 17.22
CA ILE A 22 -2.28 -4.75 17.23
C ILE A 22 -3.02 -3.80 16.28
N ALA A 23 -3.97 -4.32 15.49
CA ALA A 23 -4.77 -3.49 14.60
C ALA A 23 -5.63 -2.48 15.39
N SER A 24 -6.23 -2.93 16.49
CA SER A 24 -6.96 -2.08 17.45
C SER A 24 -7.00 -2.72 18.84
N PRO A 25 -7.07 -1.93 19.93
CA PRO A 25 -7.30 -2.47 21.27
C PRO A 25 -8.70 -3.05 21.49
N SER A 26 -9.62 -2.88 20.52
CA SER A 26 -10.97 -3.41 20.61
C SER A 26 -10.98 -4.94 20.59
N GLN A 27 -11.56 -5.53 21.62
CA GLN A 27 -11.74 -6.99 21.76
C GLN A 27 -13.19 -7.44 21.56
N THR A 28 -14.11 -6.50 21.27
CA THR A 28 -15.55 -6.80 21.17
C THR A 28 -16.21 -6.00 20.06
N ASN A 29 -16.86 -6.71 19.13
CA ASN A 29 -17.67 -6.19 18.01
C ASN A 29 -17.25 -4.79 17.45
N PRO A 30 -16.19 -4.73 16.64
CA PRO A 30 -15.38 -5.85 16.18
C PRO A 30 -14.21 -6.19 17.14
N ASP A 31 -13.85 -7.48 17.18
CA ASP A 31 -12.64 -7.95 17.84
C ASP A 31 -11.46 -7.87 16.86
N TYR A 32 -10.60 -6.88 17.08
CA TYR A 32 -9.43 -6.53 16.26
C TYR A 32 -8.13 -6.67 17.06
N PHE A 33 -8.17 -7.37 18.20
CA PHE A 33 -7.01 -7.60 19.05
C PHE A 33 -6.14 -8.75 18.51
N PHE A 34 -5.66 -8.57 17.28
CA PHE A 34 -4.75 -9.47 16.58
C PHE A 34 -3.70 -8.63 15.85
N THR A 35 -2.66 -9.30 15.38
CA THR A 35 -1.71 -8.70 14.43
C THR A 35 -2.01 -9.17 13.03
N TRP A 36 -2.12 -8.24 12.10
CA TRP A 36 -2.16 -8.51 10.67
C TRP A 36 -0.79 -8.22 10.07
N THR A 37 -0.33 -9.09 9.17
CA THR A 37 0.94 -8.88 8.47
C THR A 37 0.89 -7.60 7.62
N ARG A 38 -0.23 -7.30 6.96
CA ARG A 38 -0.43 -6.06 6.21
C ARG A 38 -0.31 -4.83 7.11
N ASP A 39 -1.11 -4.76 8.17
CA ASP A 39 -1.16 -3.61 9.08
C ASP A 39 0.19 -3.37 9.77
N SER A 40 0.80 -4.44 10.29
CA SER A 40 2.13 -4.37 10.92
C SER A 40 3.17 -3.85 9.94
N SER A 41 3.18 -4.36 8.71
CA SER A 41 4.16 -3.96 7.69
C SER A 41 3.96 -2.53 7.20
N LEU A 42 2.72 -2.08 7.02
CA LEU A 42 2.42 -0.69 6.62
C LEU A 42 2.78 0.30 7.74
N VAL A 43 2.47 -0.04 9.00
CA VAL A 43 2.86 0.76 10.16
C VAL A 43 4.39 0.84 10.25
N PHE A 44 5.08 -0.29 10.18
CA PHE A 44 6.54 -0.30 10.28
C PHE A 44 7.21 0.33 9.07
N LYS A 45 6.64 0.28 7.87
CA LYS A 45 7.13 1.07 6.74
C LYS A 45 7.16 2.56 7.07
N ALA A 46 6.07 3.10 7.64
CA ALA A 46 6.01 4.51 8.04
C ALA A 46 6.96 4.87 9.20
N LEU A 47 7.15 3.96 10.17
CA LEU A 47 8.09 4.16 11.27
C LEU A 47 9.55 4.07 10.80
N ILE A 48 9.85 3.14 9.90
CA ILE A 48 11.17 3.01 9.27
C ILE A 48 11.47 4.27 8.45
N ASP A 49 10.52 4.79 7.67
CA ASP A 49 10.71 6.04 6.92
C ASP A 49 11.04 7.23 7.83
N GLN A 50 10.37 7.35 8.98
CA GLN A 50 10.68 8.37 9.99
C GLN A 50 12.07 8.18 10.61
N TYR A 51 12.49 6.94 10.86
CA TYR A 51 13.81 6.65 11.38
C TYR A 51 14.92 6.97 10.36
N VAL A 52 14.81 6.46 9.13
CA VAL A 52 15.86 6.61 8.10
C VAL A 52 16.00 8.03 7.57
N SER A 53 14.93 8.84 7.65
CA SER A 53 14.98 10.28 7.36
C SER A 53 15.57 11.11 8.50
N GLY A 54 15.81 10.52 9.67
CA GLY A 54 16.27 11.21 10.87
C GLY A 54 15.18 11.98 11.62
N ALA A 55 13.91 11.84 11.23
CA ALA A 55 12.79 12.52 11.89
C ALA A 55 12.57 12.00 13.32
N ASP A 56 12.74 10.69 13.55
CA ASP A 56 12.68 10.11 14.89
C ASP A 56 13.70 8.96 15.06
N PRO A 57 14.91 9.25 15.60
CA PRO A 57 15.93 8.22 15.83
C PRO A 57 15.58 7.25 16.97
N THR A 58 14.58 7.56 17.80
CA THR A 58 14.21 6.70 18.95
C THR A 58 13.48 5.43 18.53
N LEU A 59 13.03 5.35 17.27
CA LEU A 59 12.27 4.23 16.72
C LEU A 59 13.10 2.96 16.49
N LEU A 60 14.45 3.03 16.51
CA LEU A 60 15.31 1.88 16.23
C LEU A 60 14.99 0.65 17.10
N GLY A 61 14.72 0.86 18.39
CA GLY A 61 14.37 -0.23 19.29
C GLY A 61 13.10 -0.97 18.86
N GLN A 62 12.08 -0.23 18.41
CA GLN A 62 10.84 -0.82 17.91
C GLN A 62 11.02 -1.51 16.56
N ILE A 63 11.85 -0.94 15.68
CA ILE A 63 12.17 -1.54 14.37
C ILE A 63 12.88 -2.89 14.55
N ASN A 64 13.84 -2.97 15.48
CA ASN A 64 14.51 -4.24 15.80
C ASN A 64 13.55 -5.27 16.41
N ASN A 65 12.61 -4.84 17.27
CA ASN A 65 11.58 -5.71 17.80
C ASN A 65 10.68 -6.27 16.69
N PHE A 66 10.27 -5.43 15.72
CA PHE A 66 9.50 -5.86 14.54
C PHE A 66 10.25 -6.91 13.72
N VAL A 67 11.52 -6.66 13.39
CA VAL A 67 12.36 -7.63 12.65
C VAL A 67 12.42 -8.97 13.38
N THR A 68 12.59 -8.95 14.70
CA THR A 68 12.63 -10.16 15.54
C THR A 68 11.28 -10.88 15.57
N ALA A 69 10.18 -10.12 15.68
CA ALA A 69 8.83 -10.67 15.71
C ALA A 69 8.45 -11.33 14.39
N GLU A 70 8.71 -10.65 13.28
CA GLU A 70 8.45 -11.17 11.94
C GLU A 70 9.31 -12.40 11.62
N ALA A 71 10.56 -12.43 12.06
CA ALA A 71 11.42 -13.62 11.93
C ALA A 71 10.80 -14.85 12.57
N ALA A 72 10.21 -14.70 13.76
CA ALA A 72 9.50 -15.78 14.44
C ALA A 72 8.16 -16.10 13.79
N LEU A 73 7.37 -15.09 13.36
CA LEU A 73 6.09 -15.31 12.68
C LEU A 73 6.24 -16.08 11.36
N GLN A 74 7.30 -15.84 10.58
CA GLN A 74 7.59 -16.61 9.36
C GLN A 74 7.71 -18.13 9.63
N GLN A 75 8.08 -18.54 10.85
CA GLN A 75 8.23 -19.95 11.24
C GLN A 75 6.94 -20.58 11.78
N VAL A 76 5.89 -19.79 12.04
CA VAL A 76 4.65 -20.28 12.63
C VAL A 76 3.85 -21.06 11.58
N SER A 77 3.72 -22.37 11.79
CA SER A 77 2.78 -23.19 11.01
C SER A 77 1.35 -22.76 11.31
N ASN A 78 0.57 -22.53 10.26
CA ASN A 78 -0.75 -21.92 10.34
C ASN A 78 -1.70 -22.52 9.28
N PRO A 79 -2.99 -22.15 9.25
CA PRO A 79 -3.95 -22.72 8.31
C PRO A 79 -3.60 -22.51 6.81
N SER A 80 -2.81 -21.49 6.46
CA SER A 80 -2.31 -21.31 5.09
C SER A 80 -1.08 -22.18 4.75
N GLY A 81 -0.48 -22.84 5.74
CA GLY A 81 0.62 -23.80 5.55
C GLY A 81 1.80 -23.57 6.49
N THR A 82 2.97 -24.06 6.08
CA THR A 82 4.27 -23.80 6.71
C THR A 82 5.02 -22.74 5.91
N ILE A 83 6.21 -22.34 6.37
CA ILE A 83 7.07 -21.38 5.66
C ILE A 83 7.30 -21.74 4.18
N THR A 84 7.36 -23.02 3.82
CA THR A 84 7.60 -23.49 2.44
C THR A 84 6.36 -23.95 1.70
N THR A 85 5.20 -24.08 2.36
CA THR A 85 3.96 -24.61 1.74
C THR A 85 2.82 -23.60 1.66
N GLY A 86 3.03 -22.35 2.09
CA GLY A 86 2.06 -21.28 1.91
C GLY A 86 1.83 -20.37 3.12
N GLY A 87 2.39 -20.72 4.28
CA GLY A 87 2.12 -20.09 5.56
C GLY A 87 2.48 -18.60 5.65
N LEU A 88 3.36 -18.10 4.77
CA LEU A 88 3.68 -16.67 4.70
C LEU A 88 2.51 -15.81 4.20
N GLY A 89 1.53 -16.41 3.50
CA GLY A 89 0.31 -15.72 3.08
C GLY A 89 -0.81 -15.70 4.13
N GLU A 90 -0.56 -16.17 5.36
CA GLU A 90 -1.56 -16.07 6.44
C GLU A 90 -1.75 -14.59 6.82
N PRO A 91 -3.00 -14.09 6.81
CA PRO A 91 -3.23 -12.66 7.01
C PRO A 91 -2.92 -12.16 8.42
N LYS A 92 -3.25 -12.99 9.43
CA LYS A 92 -3.26 -12.57 10.83
C LYS A 92 -2.86 -13.66 11.81
N PHE A 93 -2.37 -13.23 12.97
CA PHE A 93 -1.92 -14.06 14.07
C PHE A 93 -2.43 -13.50 15.41
N ASN A 94 -2.44 -14.33 16.45
CA ASN A 94 -2.73 -13.85 17.80
C ASN A 94 -1.59 -12.92 18.28
N THR A 95 -1.89 -12.06 19.24
CA THR A 95 -0.91 -11.06 19.75
C THR A 95 0.27 -11.69 20.51
N ASP A 96 0.13 -12.96 20.89
CA ASP A 96 1.18 -13.80 21.48
C ASP A 96 1.99 -14.57 20.42
N MET A 97 1.81 -14.25 19.13
CA MET A 97 2.48 -14.85 17.97
C MET A 97 2.10 -16.31 17.69
N THR A 98 1.02 -16.81 18.27
CA THR A 98 0.44 -18.10 17.87
C THR A 98 -0.43 -17.97 16.63
N ALA A 99 -0.61 -19.06 15.89
CA ALA A 99 -1.48 -19.08 14.71
C ALA A 99 -2.94 -18.80 15.09
N PHE A 100 -3.61 -17.96 14.30
CA PHE A 100 -5.06 -17.84 14.37
C PHE A 100 -5.70 -19.00 13.60
N THR A 101 -6.38 -19.90 14.31
CA THR A 101 -6.91 -21.16 13.73
C THR A 101 -8.36 -21.07 13.26
N GLY A 102 -9.04 -19.95 13.50
CA GLY A 102 -10.42 -19.73 13.06
C GLY A 102 -10.58 -19.56 11.54
N ALA A 103 -11.81 -19.66 11.05
CA ALA A 103 -12.13 -19.35 9.65
C ALA A 103 -11.83 -17.87 9.34
N TRP A 104 -11.26 -17.61 8.17
CA TRP A 104 -10.87 -16.28 7.72
C TRP A 104 -10.66 -16.26 6.20
N GLY A 105 -10.72 -15.07 5.58
CA GLY A 105 -10.37 -14.88 4.17
C GLY A 105 -8.87 -15.01 3.95
N ARG A 106 -8.39 -16.24 3.74
CA ARG A 106 -6.97 -16.59 3.54
C ARG A 106 -6.76 -17.41 2.25
N PRO A 107 -5.57 -17.34 1.64
CA PRO A 107 -4.45 -16.46 1.97
C PRO A 107 -4.69 -15.02 1.50
N GLN A 108 -3.93 -14.08 2.07
CA GLN A 108 -3.78 -12.71 1.57
C GLN A 108 -2.32 -12.49 1.18
N ARG A 109 -2.08 -12.37 -0.12
CA ARG A 109 -0.74 -12.47 -0.71
C ARG A 109 0.00 -11.13 -0.80
N ASP A 110 -0.59 -10.06 -0.27
CA ASP A 110 0.03 -8.74 -0.12
C ASP A 110 0.96 -8.67 1.09
N GLY A 111 0.66 -9.41 2.17
CA GLY A 111 1.42 -9.41 3.42
C GLY A 111 2.94 -9.58 3.23
N PRO A 112 3.41 -10.66 2.58
CA PRO A 112 4.83 -10.87 2.30
C PRO A 112 5.48 -9.72 1.52
N ALA A 113 4.79 -9.18 0.52
CA ALA A 113 5.31 -8.08 -0.28
C ALA A 113 5.49 -6.80 0.55
N LEU A 114 4.50 -6.46 1.38
CA LEU A 114 4.55 -5.29 2.26
C LEU A 114 5.66 -5.43 3.32
N ARG A 115 5.77 -6.62 3.93
CA ARG A 115 6.82 -6.91 4.92
C ARG A 115 8.21 -6.81 4.31
N ALA A 116 8.40 -7.39 3.13
CA ALA A 116 9.66 -7.27 2.39
C ALA A 116 9.99 -5.80 2.10
N THR A 117 9.06 -5.00 1.59
CA THR A 117 9.30 -3.58 1.30
C THR A 117 9.67 -2.77 2.55
N ALA A 118 9.04 -3.04 3.71
CA ALA A 118 9.43 -2.41 4.97
C ALA A 118 10.88 -2.77 5.35
N MET A 119 11.23 -4.07 5.33
CA MET A 119 12.56 -4.54 5.69
C MET A 119 13.65 -4.12 4.67
N ILE A 120 13.32 -4.06 3.38
CA ILE A 120 14.24 -3.58 2.33
C ILE A 120 14.58 -2.11 2.55
N THR A 121 13.60 -1.29 2.95
CA THR A 121 13.84 0.13 3.28
C THR A 121 14.87 0.25 4.41
N PHE A 122 14.71 -0.53 5.48
CA PHE A 122 15.66 -0.54 6.59
C PHE A 122 17.02 -1.12 6.19
N ALA A 123 17.04 -2.19 5.38
CA ALA A 123 18.26 -2.80 4.87
C ALA A 123 19.10 -1.81 4.06
N ASN A 124 18.47 -1.07 3.13
CA ASN A 124 19.14 -0.06 2.32
C ASN A 124 19.77 1.03 3.20
N TYR A 125 19.05 1.52 4.21
CA TYR A 125 19.62 2.47 5.18
C TYR A 125 20.84 1.87 5.90
N LEU A 126 20.74 0.65 6.43
CA LEU A 126 21.85 0.00 7.13
C LEU A 126 23.08 -0.22 6.23
N LEU A 127 22.90 -0.46 4.93
CA LEU A 127 24.00 -0.50 3.97
C LEU A 127 24.73 0.85 3.86
N THR A 128 24.00 1.98 3.85
CA THR A 128 24.63 3.32 3.91
C THR A 128 25.39 3.57 5.21
N GLN A 129 25.03 2.87 6.28
CA GLN A 129 25.70 2.94 7.58
C GLN A 129 26.80 1.88 7.74
N ASN A 130 27.20 1.20 6.66
CA ASN A 130 28.19 0.12 6.63
C ASN A 130 27.85 -1.09 7.52
N ASN A 131 26.58 -1.28 7.90
CA ASN A 131 26.14 -2.43 8.69
C ASN A 131 25.74 -3.62 7.80
N VAL A 132 26.65 -3.99 6.90
CA VAL A 132 26.43 -5.05 5.89
C VAL A 132 26.21 -6.42 6.55
N THR A 133 26.89 -6.70 7.65
CA THR A 133 26.77 -7.98 8.37
C THR A 133 25.35 -8.22 8.85
N TYR A 134 24.72 -7.24 9.50
CA TYR A 134 23.34 -7.38 9.98
C TYR A 134 22.36 -7.55 8.83
N VAL A 135 22.54 -6.79 7.74
CA VAL A 135 21.69 -6.94 6.54
C VAL A 135 21.78 -8.35 5.98
N ASN A 136 22.99 -8.90 5.80
CA ASN A 136 23.17 -10.24 5.25
C ASN A 136 22.72 -11.37 6.18
N SER A 137 23.00 -11.27 7.49
CA SER A 137 22.74 -12.37 8.43
C SER A 137 21.32 -12.37 9.00
N THR A 138 20.69 -11.19 9.07
CA THR A 138 19.41 -11.01 9.76
C THR A 138 18.29 -10.64 8.80
N LEU A 139 18.45 -9.57 8.02
CA LEU A 139 17.35 -9.06 7.18
C LEU A 139 17.16 -9.87 5.89
N TRP A 140 18.26 -10.17 5.19
CA TRP A 140 18.19 -10.82 3.88
C TRP A 140 17.48 -12.18 3.92
N PRO A 141 17.71 -13.09 4.89
CA PRO A 141 16.97 -14.35 4.93
C PRO A 141 15.46 -14.15 5.03
N LEU A 142 15.00 -13.18 5.83
CA LEU A 142 13.57 -12.86 6.00
C LEU A 142 12.98 -12.29 4.73
N ILE A 143 13.66 -11.32 4.13
CA ILE A 143 13.28 -10.69 2.87
C ILE A 143 13.21 -11.75 1.76
N ASN A 144 14.21 -12.62 1.67
CA ASN A 144 14.27 -13.65 0.64
C ASN A 144 13.14 -14.68 0.76
N ASN A 145 12.71 -15.03 1.98
CA ASN A 145 11.54 -15.88 2.19
C ASN A 145 10.27 -15.22 1.61
N ASP A 146 10.04 -13.95 1.93
CA ASP A 146 8.87 -13.21 1.46
C ASP A 146 8.88 -12.99 -0.06
N LEU A 147 10.03 -12.59 -0.62
CA LEU A 147 10.17 -12.42 -2.07
C LEU A 147 10.08 -13.75 -2.83
N GLY A 148 10.60 -14.83 -2.25
CA GLY A 148 10.41 -16.20 -2.76
C GLY A 148 8.93 -16.58 -2.81
N TYR A 149 8.18 -16.28 -1.73
CA TYR A 149 6.73 -16.47 -1.72
C TYR A 149 6.04 -15.68 -2.82
N VAL A 150 6.35 -14.39 -2.98
CA VAL A 150 5.78 -13.55 -4.03
C VAL A 150 6.09 -14.12 -5.41
N ARG A 151 7.36 -14.46 -5.68
CA ARG A 151 7.79 -15.09 -6.95
C ARG A 151 6.97 -16.32 -7.29
N ASP A 152 6.71 -17.18 -6.30
CA ASP A 152 6.08 -18.48 -6.51
C ASP A 152 4.55 -18.43 -6.54
N ASN A 153 3.92 -17.40 -5.95
CA ASN A 153 2.48 -17.39 -5.68
C ASN A 153 1.71 -16.20 -6.28
N TRP A 154 2.37 -15.21 -6.89
CA TRP A 154 1.69 -13.99 -7.34
C TRP A 154 0.53 -14.23 -8.31
N SER A 155 0.62 -15.27 -9.14
CA SER A 155 -0.40 -15.60 -10.15
C SER A 155 -1.57 -16.44 -9.60
N SER A 156 -1.55 -16.76 -8.31
CA SER A 156 -2.63 -17.49 -7.64
C SER A 156 -3.63 -16.52 -7.04
N SER A 157 -4.90 -16.93 -6.96
CA SER A 157 -5.93 -16.09 -6.34
C SER A 157 -5.60 -15.78 -4.87
N THR A 158 -6.08 -14.64 -4.42
CA THR A 158 -5.87 -14.07 -3.09
C THR A 158 -7.15 -13.42 -2.61
N PHE A 159 -7.38 -13.40 -1.30
CA PHE A 159 -8.28 -12.40 -0.75
C PHE A 159 -7.64 -11.02 -0.89
N ASP A 160 -8.46 -10.00 -1.13
CA ASP A 160 -8.03 -8.62 -1.25
C ASP A 160 -7.69 -8.00 0.12
N LEU A 161 -7.21 -6.75 0.13
CA LEU A 161 -6.83 -6.05 1.36
C LEU A 161 -8.00 -5.82 2.33
N TRP A 162 -9.23 -5.97 1.84
CA TRP A 162 -10.46 -5.92 2.62
C TRP A 162 -10.91 -7.28 3.14
N GLU A 163 -10.17 -8.34 2.83
CA GLU A 163 -10.35 -9.71 3.33
C GLU A 163 -11.64 -10.39 2.83
N GLU A 164 -12.19 -9.93 1.70
CA GLU A 164 -13.56 -10.26 1.28
C GLU A 164 -13.62 -10.96 -0.09
N VAL A 165 -12.87 -10.46 -1.06
CA VAL A 165 -12.97 -10.92 -2.45
C VAL A 165 -11.79 -11.83 -2.77
N ASN A 166 -12.06 -13.13 -2.95
CA ASN A 166 -11.06 -14.07 -3.47
C ASN A 166 -10.96 -13.95 -4.99
N SER A 167 -9.98 -13.19 -5.47
CA SER A 167 -9.70 -12.97 -6.89
C SER A 167 -8.25 -12.52 -7.10
N ASN A 168 -7.95 -11.78 -8.17
CA ASN A 168 -6.73 -10.99 -8.24
C ASN A 168 -7.07 -9.54 -7.87
N SER A 169 -6.30 -8.97 -6.94
CA SER A 169 -6.48 -7.62 -6.41
C SER A 169 -5.38 -6.68 -6.90
N PHE A 170 -5.76 -5.49 -7.37
CA PHE A 170 -4.84 -4.48 -7.91
C PHE A 170 -3.78 -4.08 -6.88
N PHE A 171 -4.19 -3.77 -5.65
CA PHE A 171 -3.28 -3.49 -4.54
C PHE A 171 -2.25 -4.60 -4.34
N THR A 172 -2.70 -5.86 -4.24
CA THR A 172 -1.81 -7.00 -4.04
C THR A 172 -0.82 -7.15 -5.18
N THR A 173 -1.27 -7.09 -6.44
CA THR A 173 -0.39 -7.18 -7.61
C THR A 173 0.65 -6.05 -7.63
N ALA A 174 0.25 -4.82 -7.33
CA ALA A 174 1.15 -3.66 -7.38
C ALA A 174 2.24 -3.71 -6.30
N VAL A 175 1.88 -4.06 -5.06
CA VAL A 175 2.87 -4.16 -3.97
C VAL A 175 3.80 -5.35 -4.16
N GLN A 176 3.32 -6.44 -4.76
CA GLN A 176 4.17 -7.57 -5.18
C GLN A 176 5.16 -7.18 -6.28
N HIS A 177 4.73 -6.40 -7.27
CA HIS A 177 5.64 -5.86 -8.29
C HIS A 177 6.73 -5.00 -7.64
N ARG A 178 6.32 -4.06 -6.77
CA ARG A 178 7.23 -3.19 -6.04
C ARG A 178 8.27 -3.99 -5.25
N SER A 179 7.83 -4.96 -4.45
CA SER A 179 8.73 -5.72 -3.57
C SER A 179 9.76 -6.52 -4.36
N LEU A 180 9.39 -7.13 -5.49
CA LEU A 180 10.36 -7.84 -6.35
C LEU A 180 11.37 -6.89 -6.99
N ARG A 181 10.95 -5.70 -7.45
CA ARG A 181 11.86 -4.70 -8.03
C ARG A 181 12.86 -4.18 -7.00
N GLU A 182 12.38 -3.80 -5.82
CA GLU A 182 13.24 -3.38 -4.71
C GLU A 182 14.17 -4.53 -4.25
N GLY A 183 13.63 -5.75 -4.22
CA GLY A 183 14.35 -6.97 -3.87
C GLY A 183 15.48 -7.31 -4.83
N VAL A 184 15.28 -7.14 -6.14
CA VAL A 184 16.35 -7.30 -7.16
C VAL A 184 17.51 -6.34 -6.91
N THR A 185 17.20 -5.08 -6.60
CA THR A 185 18.23 -4.06 -6.30
C THR A 185 19.01 -4.43 -5.04
N LEU A 186 18.33 -4.79 -3.96
CA LEU A 186 18.99 -5.20 -2.71
C LEU A 186 19.81 -6.49 -2.90
N ALA A 187 19.25 -7.51 -3.55
CA ALA A 187 19.93 -8.78 -3.81
C ALA A 187 21.24 -8.56 -4.57
N THR A 188 21.21 -7.69 -5.59
CA THR A 188 22.40 -7.33 -6.38
C THR A 188 23.44 -6.63 -5.52
N ALA A 189 23.03 -5.65 -4.69
CA ALA A 189 23.92 -4.93 -3.78
C ALA A 189 24.58 -5.84 -2.73
N LEU A 190 23.90 -6.91 -2.31
CA LEU A 190 24.41 -7.90 -1.36
C LEU A 190 25.22 -9.04 -2.01
N GLY A 191 25.31 -9.09 -3.35
CA GLY A 191 25.96 -10.19 -4.07
C GLY A 191 25.12 -11.49 -4.12
N GLN A 192 23.83 -11.42 -3.79
CA GLN A 192 22.88 -12.54 -3.77
C GLN A 192 22.30 -12.78 -5.18
N THR A 193 23.18 -12.94 -6.16
CA THR A 193 22.83 -12.92 -7.60
C THR A 193 21.98 -14.12 -8.05
N GLY A 194 21.99 -15.22 -7.30
CA GLY A 194 21.26 -16.45 -7.65
C GLY A 194 19.74 -16.30 -7.73
N VAL A 195 19.14 -15.32 -7.03
CA VAL A 195 17.68 -15.10 -7.03
C VAL A 195 17.22 -14.02 -8.02
N VAL A 196 18.14 -13.19 -8.51
CA VAL A 196 17.85 -11.97 -9.28
C VAL A 196 17.08 -12.27 -10.56
N SER A 197 17.47 -13.30 -11.32
CA SER A 197 16.79 -13.65 -12.58
C SER A 197 15.33 -14.06 -12.37
N GLY A 198 15.07 -14.86 -11.31
CA GLY A 198 13.71 -15.28 -10.95
C GLY A 198 12.83 -14.11 -10.53
N PHE A 199 13.35 -13.21 -9.69
CA PHE A 199 12.62 -12.01 -9.28
C PHE A 199 12.36 -11.05 -10.44
N ASN A 200 13.33 -10.81 -11.32
CA ASN A 200 13.14 -9.96 -12.51
C ASN A 200 12.07 -10.51 -13.45
N THR A 201 12.08 -11.83 -13.68
CA THR A 201 11.08 -12.48 -14.54
C THR A 201 9.67 -12.25 -14.01
N GLN A 202 9.45 -12.50 -12.71
CA GLN A 202 8.12 -12.33 -12.13
C GLN A 202 7.73 -10.86 -11.95
N ALA A 203 8.68 -9.95 -11.68
CA ALA A 203 8.39 -8.52 -11.67
C ALA A 203 7.92 -8.02 -13.05
N ALA A 204 8.52 -8.51 -14.15
CA ALA A 204 8.05 -8.18 -15.50
C ALA A 204 6.63 -8.72 -15.79
N ASN A 205 6.36 -9.97 -15.39
CA ASN A 205 5.03 -10.58 -15.55
C ASN A 205 3.96 -9.84 -14.73
N LEU A 206 4.27 -9.50 -13.48
CA LEU A 206 3.40 -8.72 -12.61
C LEU A 206 3.09 -7.35 -13.19
N LEU A 207 4.10 -6.62 -13.69
CA LEU A 207 3.89 -5.32 -14.31
C LEU A 207 3.00 -5.41 -15.56
N CYS A 208 3.16 -6.48 -16.36
CA CYS A 208 2.32 -6.76 -17.51
C CYS A 208 0.86 -7.03 -17.08
N PHE A 209 0.66 -7.91 -16.09
CA PHE A 209 -0.66 -8.21 -15.56
C PHE A 209 -1.33 -6.99 -14.91
N LEU A 210 -0.55 -6.12 -14.26
CA LEU A 210 -1.04 -4.88 -13.65
C LEU A 210 -1.76 -3.97 -14.65
N GLN A 211 -1.42 -4.06 -15.94
CA GLN A 211 -2.09 -3.29 -16.98
C GLN A 211 -3.54 -3.73 -17.23
N SER A 212 -3.88 -4.98 -16.91
CA SER A 212 -5.21 -5.56 -17.13
C SER A 212 -6.30 -4.96 -16.24
N TYR A 213 -5.92 -4.30 -15.14
CA TYR A 213 -6.86 -3.65 -14.23
C TYR A 213 -7.40 -2.32 -14.78
N TRP A 214 -6.73 -1.69 -15.74
CA TRP A 214 -7.26 -0.49 -16.39
C TRP A 214 -8.36 -0.85 -17.38
N ASN A 215 -9.60 -0.40 -17.12
CA ASN A 215 -10.77 -0.76 -17.93
C ASN A 215 -11.12 0.26 -19.04
N GLY A 216 -10.26 1.26 -19.26
CA GLY A 216 -10.50 2.37 -20.19
C GLY A 216 -11.11 3.62 -19.56
N ASN A 217 -11.61 3.53 -18.32
CA ASN A 217 -12.21 4.65 -17.59
C ASN A 217 -11.64 4.82 -16.18
N PHE A 218 -11.55 3.73 -15.42
CA PHE A 218 -10.96 3.70 -14.08
C PHE A 218 -10.20 2.38 -13.87
N ILE A 219 -9.57 2.22 -12.72
CA ILE A 219 -8.85 1.01 -12.36
C ILE A 219 -9.83 0.07 -11.66
N THR A 220 -10.09 -1.10 -12.23
CA THR A 220 -10.90 -2.14 -11.59
C THR A 220 -10.08 -2.75 -10.43
N ALA A 221 -10.55 -2.64 -9.20
CA ALA A 221 -9.79 -3.06 -8.03
C ALA A 221 -9.58 -4.58 -7.90
N ASN A 222 -10.56 -5.37 -8.34
CA ASN A 222 -10.55 -6.83 -8.23
C ASN A 222 -11.09 -7.44 -9.53
N THR A 223 -10.48 -8.51 -10.02
CA THR A 223 -10.91 -9.18 -11.26
C THR A 223 -12.16 -10.07 -11.08
N GLY A 224 -12.73 -10.10 -9.88
CA GLY A 224 -13.91 -10.89 -9.52
C GLY A 224 -14.77 -10.22 -8.44
N GLY A 225 -15.71 -10.97 -7.87
CA GLY A 225 -16.54 -10.51 -6.73
C GLY A 225 -17.83 -9.75 -7.09
N GLY A 226 -18.07 -9.44 -8.38
CA GLY A 226 -19.36 -8.89 -8.85
C GLY A 226 -19.67 -7.45 -8.43
N ARG A 227 -18.68 -6.71 -7.91
CA ARG A 227 -18.80 -5.28 -7.56
C ARG A 227 -18.52 -4.40 -8.79
N SER A 228 -18.79 -3.09 -8.69
CA SER A 228 -18.44 -2.13 -9.76
C SER A 228 -16.95 -2.04 -10.07
N GLY A 229 -16.09 -2.45 -9.13
CA GLY A 229 -14.63 -2.32 -9.22
C GLY A 229 -14.08 -0.96 -8.79
N ILE A 230 -14.95 0.01 -8.47
CA ILE A 230 -14.57 1.33 -7.95
C ILE A 230 -14.30 1.19 -6.44
N ASP A 231 -13.03 1.30 -6.04
CA ASP A 231 -12.59 0.97 -4.69
C ASP A 231 -11.33 1.76 -4.30
N ALA A 232 -11.24 2.12 -3.02
CA ALA A 232 -10.10 2.75 -2.37
C ALA A 232 -8.82 1.91 -2.48
N ASN A 233 -8.94 0.59 -2.69
CA ASN A 233 -7.86 -0.31 -3.10
C ASN A 233 -6.91 0.36 -4.11
N THR A 234 -7.48 1.01 -5.13
CA THR A 234 -6.72 1.59 -6.24
C THR A 234 -6.01 2.90 -5.87
N VAL A 235 -6.63 3.70 -5.00
CA VAL A 235 -6.02 4.93 -4.44
C VAL A 235 -4.90 4.58 -3.46
N LEU A 236 -5.17 3.63 -2.55
CA LEU A 236 -4.17 3.09 -1.62
C LEU A 236 -2.98 2.48 -2.37
N THR A 237 -3.23 1.82 -3.50
CA THR A 237 -2.17 1.31 -4.37
C THR A 237 -1.27 2.43 -4.86
N SER A 238 -1.84 3.48 -5.44
CA SER A 238 -1.08 4.62 -5.99
C SER A 238 -0.21 5.28 -4.91
N VAL A 239 -0.77 5.46 -3.70
CA VAL A 239 -0.07 6.01 -2.55
C VAL A 239 1.07 5.11 -2.06
N HIS A 240 0.82 3.80 -1.93
CA HIS A 240 1.78 2.84 -1.40
C HIS A 240 2.78 2.32 -2.44
N THR A 241 2.68 2.68 -3.71
CA THR A 241 3.71 2.42 -4.74
C THR A 241 4.28 3.70 -5.35
N PHE A 242 4.12 4.83 -4.66
CA PHE A 242 4.70 6.10 -5.08
C PHE A 242 6.23 6.05 -5.12
N ASP A 243 6.79 6.46 -6.26
CA ASP A 243 8.21 6.74 -6.45
C ASP A 243 8.39 8.16 -7.02
N PRO A 244 8.97 9.11 -6.26
CA PRO A 244 9.18 10.49 -6.72
C PRO A 244 10.18 10.64 -7.87
N LEU A 245 10.85 9.57 -8.30
CA LEU A 245 11.72 9.52 -9.47
C LEU A 245 11.01 8.97 -10.71
N ALA A 246 9.88 8.27 -10.54
CA ALA A 246 9.10 7.71 -11.66
C ALA A 246 8.28 8.78 -12.43
N GLY A 247 8.15 9.98 -11.87
CA GLY A 247 7.32 11.03 -12.47
C GLY A 247 5.84 10.64 -12.50
N CYS A 248 5.14 11.01 -13.58
CA CYS A 248 3.73 10.67 -13.77
C CYS A 248 3.54 9.38 -14.59
N ASP A 249 4.35 8.36 -14.32
CA ASP A 249 4.29 7.09 -15.06
C ASP A 249 2.95 6.36 -14.87
N ALA A 250 2.23 6.18 -15.98
CA ALA A 250 0.94 5.50 -16.03
C ALA A 250 1.07 3.96 -16.09
N VAL A 251 2.26 3.41 -16.35
CA VAL A 251 2.50 1.96 -16.36
C VAL A 251 2.57 1.43 -14.93
N THR A 252 3.16 2.20 -14.01
CA THR A 252 3.18 1.92 -12.57
C THR A 252 2.11 2.68 -11.77
N PHE A 253 1.18 3.35 -12.45
CA PHE A 253 0.03 4.04 -11.85
C PHE A 253 0.42 5.07 -10.77
N GLN A 254 1.49 5.83 -11.03
CA GLN A 254 1.98 6.87 -10.13
C GLN A 254 0.88 7.91 -9.82
N PRO A 255 0.92 8.57 -8.65
CA PRO A 255 -0.14 9.48 -8.20
C PRO A 255 -0.56 10.58 -9.17
N CYS A 256 0.39 11.15 -9.92
CA CYS A 256 0.12 12.16 -10.95
C CYS A 256 -0.06 11.61 -12.37
N SER A 257 -0.03 10.29 -12.54
CA SER A 257 -0.33 9.67 -13.83
C SER A 257 -1.78 9.94 -14.22
N ASP A 258 -2.03 10.02 -15.53
CA ASP A 258 -3.37 10.34 -16.01
C ASP A 258 -4.42 9.29 -15.63
N LYS A 259 -4.06 8.00 -15.67
CA LYS A 259 -4.90 6.90 -15.18
C LYS A 259 -5.22 7.02 -13.68
N ALA A 260 -4.24 7.36 -12.84
CA ALA A 260 -4.47 7.48 -11.40
C ALA A 260 -5.37 8.67 -11.06
N LEU A 261 -5.25 9.79 -11.78
CA LEU A 261 -6.11 10.98 -11.60
C LEU A 261 -7.53 10.73 -12.11
N ALA A 262 -7.69 10.09 -13.26
CA ALA A 262 -8.99 9.68 -13.78
C ALA A 262 -9.70 8.74 -12.80
N ASN A 263 -8.97 7.74 -12.29
CA ASN A 263 -9.46 6.82 -11.27
C ASN A 263 -9.84 7.54 -9.98
N HIS A 264 -9.00 8.46 -9.48
CA HIS A 264 -9.27 9.24 -8.27
C HIS A 264 -10.60 9.98 -8.35
N LYS A 265 -10.86 10.67 -9.48
CA LYS A 265 -12.15 11.32 -9.72
C LYS A 265 -13.32 10.35 -9.63
N VAL A 266 -13.27 9.25 -10.39
CA VAL A 266 -14.35 8.25 -10.42
C VAL A 266 -14.60 7.67 -9.02
N TYR A 267 -13.52 7.38 -8.28
CA TYR A 267 -13.58 6.88 -6.92
C TYR A 267 -14.25 7.88 -5.97
N VAL A 268 -13.77 9.13 -5.91
CA VAL A 268 -14.34 10.15 -5.02
C VAL A 268 -15.79 10.45 -5.37
N ASP A 269 -16.11 10.58 -6.67
CA ASP A 269 -17.47 10.87 -7.14
C ASP A 269 -18.45 9.74 -6.77
N SER A 270 -17.99 8.49 -6.68
CA SER A 270 -18.83 7.36 -6.26
C SER A 270 -19.36 7.48 -4.82
N PHE A 271 -18.75 8.29 -3.96
CA PHE A 271 -19.20 8.49 -2.57
C PHE A 271 -20.03 9.77 -2.37
N ARG A 272 -20.09 10.66 -3.36
CA ARG A 272 -20.82 11.94 -3.23
C ARG A 272 -22.31 11.73 -2.94
N ALA A 273 -22.93 10.76 -3.61
CA ALA A 273 -24.34 10.43 -3.43
C ALA A 273 -24.57 9.21 -2.51
N THR A 274 -23.51 8.53 -2.07
CA THR A 274 -23.60 7.31 -1.26
C THR A 274 -23.83 7.61 0.21
N TYR A 275 -23.20 8.66 0.74
CA TYR A 275 -23.31 9.04 2.15
C TYR A 275 -24.09 10.34 2.33
N ALA A 276 -25.07 10.33 3.22
CA ALA A 276 -25.83 11.54 3.58
C ALA A 276 -24.93 12.68 4.09
N LEU A 277 -23.79 12.33 4.72
CA LEU A 277 -22.75 13.27 5.16
C LEU A 277 -22.21 14.14 4.01
N ASN A 278 -22.24 13.64 2.77
CA ASN A 278 -21.70 14.32 1.60
C ASN A 278 -22.75 15.16 0.85
N ALA A 279 -23.99 15.22 1.35
CA ALA A 279 -25.09 15.92 0.68
C ALA A 279 -24.80 17.42 0.51
N GLY A 280 -25.01 17.93 -0.71
CA GLY A 280 -24.85 19.35 -1.02
C GLY A 280 -23.40 19.83 -1.20
N ILE A 281 -22.42 18.95 -1.07
CA ILE A 281 -21.01 19.31 -1.29
C ILE A 281 -20.72 19.39 -2.80
N ALA A 282 -20.16 20.53 -3.23
CA ALA A 282 -19.86 20.80 -4.63
C ALA A 282 -18.85 19.79 -5.24
N SER A 283 -18.92 19.58 -6.55
CA SER A 283 -18.07 18.62 -7.27
C SER A 283 -16.57 18.95 -7.22
N ASN A 284 -16.22 20.20 -6.93
CA ASN A 284 -14.86 20.68 -6.77
C ASN A 284 -14.44 20.82 -5.30
N ALA A 285 -15.21 20.25 -4.37
CA ALA A 285 -14.91 20.19 -2.95
C ALA A 285 -14.78 18.72 -2.50
N ALA A 286 -13.91 18.50 -1.51
CA ALA A 286 -13.65 17.18 -0.94
C ALA A 286 -14.86 16.62 -0.18
N VAL A 287 -14.96 15.29 -0.16
CA VAL A 287 -16.02 14.54 0.52
C VAL A 287 -15.43 13.40 1.32
N ALA A 288 -16.18 12.90 2.30
CA ALA A 288 -15.78 11.70 3.02
C ALA A 288 -15.88 10.48 2.09
N THR A 289 -14.82 9.67 2.03
CA THR A 289 -14.78 8.46 1.19
C THR A 289 -14.69 7.20 2.04
N GLY A 290 -15.20 6.09 1.51
CA GLY A 290 -15.14 4.76 2.13
C GLY A 290 -14.29 3.78 1.31
N ARG A 291 -14.43 2.47 1.59
CA ARG A 291 -13.72 1.41 0.86
C ARG A 291 -14.21 1.31 -0.58
N TYR A 292 -15.45 0.89 -0.76
CA TYR A 292 -16.16 0.80 -2.05
C TYR A 292 -17.65 1.08 -1.79
N LYS A 293 -18.41 1.50 -2.80
CA LYS A 293 -19.80 1.98 -2.61
C LYS A 293 -20.78 0.87 -2.20
N GLU A 294 -20.46 -0.38 -2.54
CA GLU A 294 -21.26 -1.56 -2.18
C GLU A 294 -20.96 -2.08 -0.76
N ASP A 295 -20.12 -1.39 0.01
CA ASP A 295 -19.72 -1.80 1.35
C ASP A 295 -20.91 -1.87 2.31
N SER A 296 -21.01 -2.98 3.04
CA SER A 296 -22.01 -3.21 4.08
C SER A 296 -21.39 -3.53 5.45
N TYR A 297 -20.06 -3.55 5.56
CA TYR A 297 -19.39 -3.82 6.83
C TYR A 297 -19.71 -2.72 7.84
N GLN A 298 -20.31 -3.10 8.97
CA GLN A 298 -20.81 -2.18 9.99
C GLN A 298 -21.74 -1.08 9.42
N GLY A 299 -22.48 -1.41 8.35
CA GLY A 299 -23.41 -0.49 7.70
C GLY A 299 -22.84 0.30 6.51
N GLY A 300 -21.56 0.12 6.15
CA GLY A 300 -20.96 0.80 5.00
C GLY A 300 -20.72 2.28 5.24
N ASN A 301 -19.55 2.62 5.77
CA ASN A 301 -19.26 3.98 6.24
C ASN A 301 -18.04 4.57 5.52
N PRO A 302 -17.82 5.90 5.60
CA PRO A 302 -16.51 6.47 5.32
C PRO A 302 -15.43 5.89 6.24
N TRP A 303 -14.19 5.77 5.72
CA TRP A 303 -13.04 5.30 6.49
C TRP A 303 -11.96 6.37 6.50
N TYR A 304 -11.44 6.67 7.70
CA TYR A 304 -10.36 7.66 7.89
C TYR A 304 -9.19 7.43 6.94
N LEU A 305 -8.67 6.20 6.87
CA LEU A 305 -7.52 5.88 6.02
C LEU A 305 -7.81 6.08 4.52
N THR A 306 -9.05 5.86 4.08
CA THR A 306 -9.41 6.01 2.66
C THR A 306 -9.59 7.47 2.28
N THR A 307 -10.13 8.29 3.18
CA THR A 307 -10.21 9.75 3.02
C THR A 307 -8.82 10.37 3.06
N LEU A 308 -7.94 9.91 3.95
CA LEU A 308 -6.54 10.34 4.00
C LEU A 308 -5.76 9.92 2.74
N ALA A 309 -5.94 8.69 2.24
CA ALA A 309 -5.28 8.23 1.03
C ALA A 309 -5.70 9.05 -0.21
N ALA A 310 -6.98 9.44 -0.30
CA ALA A 310 -7.45 10.32 -1.36
C ALA A 310 -6.72 11.68 -1.34
N ALA A 311 -6.45 12.25 -0.17
CA ALA A 311 -5.66 13.47 -0.05
C ALA A 311 -4.16 13.22 -0.31
N GLU A 312 -3.61 12.11 0.18
CA GLU A 312 -2.20 11.78 0.02
C GLU A 312 -1.80 11.59 -1.44
N GLN A 313 -2.64 10.94 -2.26
CA GLN A 313 -2.39 10.83 -3.70
C GLN A 313 -2.24 12.22 -4.36
N LEU A 314 -3.06 13.20 -3.95
CA LEU A 314 -2.98 14.56 -4.48
C LEU A 314 -1.73 15.30 -3.99
N TYR A 315 -1.32 15.12 -2.73
CA TYR A 315 -0.06 15.68 -2.25
C TYR A 315 1.16 15.11 -2.98
N GLN A 316 1.17 13.80 -3.23
CA GLN A 316 2.24 13.16 -4.01
C GLN A 316 2.23 13.63 -5.47
N ALA A 317 1.05 13.87 -6.06
CA ALA A 317 0.95 14.44 -7.39
C ALA A 317 1.47 15.89 -7.47
N LEU A 318 1.07 16.74 -6.52
CA LEU A 318 1.55 18.12 -6.37
C LEU A 318 3.06 18.18 -6.20
N TYR A 319 3.64 17.30 -5.38
CA TYR A 319 5.08 17.17 -5.21
C TYR A 319 5.76 16.86 -6.55
N THR A 320 5.25 15.88 -7.30
CA THR A 320 5.85 15.45 -8.56
C THR A 320 5.77 16.53 -9.64
N TRP A 321 4.63 17.23 -9.79
CA TRP A 321 4.51 18.34 -10.72
C TRP A 321 5.43 19.52 -10.36
N ASN A 322 5.56 19.83 -9.07
CA ASN A 322 6.48 20.87 -8.61
C ASN A 322 7.93 20.54 -9.00
N LYS A 323 8.36 19.30 -8.75
CA LYS A 323 9.70 18.81 -9.12
C LYS A 323 9.92 18.78 -10.63
N ALA A 324 8.90 18.43 -11.40
CA ALA A 324 8.95 18.41 -12.86
C ALA A 324 8.87 19.82 -13.49
N GLY A 325 8.48 20.85 -12.74
CA GLY A 325 8.27 22.20 -13.25
C GLY A 325 7.11 22.32 -14.25
N SER A 326 6.24 21.31 -14.32
CA SER A 326 5.09 21.29 -15.24
C SER A 326 4.05 20.24 -14.83
N LEU A 327 2.85 20.40 -15.37
CA LEU A 327 1.72 19.48 -15.24
C LEU A 327 1.15 19.22 -16.63
N ASN A 328 0.89 17.95 -16.97
CA ASN A 328 0.31 17.56 -18.25
C ASN A 328 -1.14 17.11 -18.09
N VAL A 329 -2.05 17.71 -18.87
CA VAL A 329 -3.45 17.32 -18.97
C VAL A 329 -3.62 16.47 -20.23
N THR A 330 -3.91 15.18 -20.07
CA THR A 330 -4.19 14.27 -21.19
C THR A 330 -5.69 14.13 -21.36
N THR A 331 -6.15 13.52 -22.46
CA THR A 331 -7.57 13.19 -22.63
C THR A 331 -8.12 12.32 -21.50
N VAL A 332 -7.28 11.44 -20.92
CA VAL A 332 -7.66 10.54 -19.82
C VAL A 332 -7.88 11.33 -18.52
N SER A 333 -6.97 12.25 -18.17
CA SER A 333 -7.05 13.03 -16.94
C SER A 333 -7.84 14.34 -17.05
N GLN A 334 -8.24 14.75 -18.25
CA GLN A 334 -8.97 16.01 -18.46
C GLN A 334 -10.20 16.13 -17.56
N PRO A 335 -11.05 15.09 -17.38
CA PRO A 335 -12.22 15.19 -16.49
C PRO A 335 -11.87 15.48 -15.02
N PHE A 336 -10.71 15.00 -14.54
CA PHE A 336 -10.20 15.34 -13.21
C PHE A 336 -9.87 16.83 -13.12
N PHE A 337 -9.17 17.39 -14.09
CA PHE A 337 -8.82 18.82 -14.06
C PHE A 337 -10.02 19.74 -14.35
N ALA A 338 -10.98 19.27 -15.16
CA ALA A 338 -12.16 20.03 -15.53
C ALA A 338 -13.05 20.36 -14.32
N GLN A 339 -12.97 19.60 -13.23
CA GLN A 339 -13.71 19.95 -12.01
C GLN A 339 -13.18 21.22 -11.33
N PHE A 340 -11.93 21.61 -11.61
CA PHE A 340 -11.31 22.84 -11.09
C PHE A 340 -11.31 23.97 -12.12
N VAL A 341 -11.12 23.63 -13.40
CA VAL A 341 -11.12 24.57 -14.53
C VAL A 341 -11.99 23.99 -15.66
N PRO A 342 -13.29 24.34 -15.75
CA PRO A 342 -14.27 23.65 -16.61
C PRO A 342 -13.90 23.52 -18.09
N SER A 343 -13.15 24.46 -18.65
CA SER A 343 -12.75 24.49 -20.07
C SER A 343 -11.27 24.18 -20.26
N ILE A 344 -10.63 23.46 -19.33
CA ILE A 344 -9.22 23.10 -19.41
C ILE A 344 -8.95 22.26 -20.68
N ALA A 345 -8.03 22.73 -21.51
CA ALA A 345 -7.58 22.02 -22.70
C ALA A 345 -6.53 20.96 -22.34
N THR A 346 -6.39 19.95 -23.18
CA THR A 346 -5.24 19.04 -23.09
C THR A 346 -3.95 19.78 -23.43
N GLY A 347 -2.84 19.35 -22.82
CA GLY A 347 -1.53 19.95 -23.02
C GLY A 347 -0.71 20.06 -21.75
N THR A 348 0.54 20.50 -21.92
CA THR A 348 1.49 20.70 -20.84
C THR A 348 1.48 22.15 -20.39
N TYR A 349 1.25 22.36 -19.10
CA TYR A 349 1.25 23.67 -18.45
C TYR A 349 2.53 23.80 -17.61
N ALA A 350 3.41 24.72 -18.00
CA ALA A 350 4.64 25.01 -17.25
C ALA A 350 4.31 25.67 -15.90
N SER A 351 5.19 25.51 -14.91
CA SER A 351 5.03 26.06 -13.55
C SER A 351 4.92 27.58 -13.50
N THR A 352 5.37 28.28 -14.55
CA THR A 352 5.27 29.74 -14.72
C THR A 352 3.92 30.20 -15.29
N SER A 353 3.07 29.28 -15.74
CA SER A 353 1.76 29.63 -16.33
C SER A 353 0.69 29.85 -15.26
N THR A 354 -0.23 30.77 -15.52
CA THR A 354 -1.39 31.00 -14.64
C THR A 354 -2.22 29.73 -14.46
N THR A 355 -2.40 28.93 -15.53
CA THR A 355 -3.16 27.68 -15.47
C THR A 355 -2.55 26.67 -14.49
N TYR A 356 -1.22 26.53 -14.48
CA TYR A 356 -0.54 25.66 -13.51
C TYR A 356 -0.81 26.13 -12.08
N THR A 357 -0.67 27.43 -11.81
CA THR A 357 -0.95 27.99 -10.47
C THR A 357 -2.40 27.77 -10.07
N THR A 358 -3.36 28.06 -10.95
CA THR A 358 -4.80 27.84 -10.67
C THR A 358 -5.10 26.38 -10.34
N LEU A 359 -4.60 25.44 -11.15
CA LEU A 359 -4.83 24.01 -10.93
C LEU A 359 -4.18 23.53 -9.64
N THR A 360 -2.90 23.82 -9.43
CA THR A 360 -2.17 23.33 -8.25
C THR A 360 -2.69 23.95 -6.95
N THR A 361 -3.11 25.21 -6.95
CA THR A 361 -3.80 25.83 -5.80
C THR A 361 -5.14 25.15 -5.53
N ALA A 362 -5.99 24.96 -6.53
CA ALA A 362 -7.28 24.31 -6.35
C ALA A 362 -7.15 22.86 -5.85
N ILE A 363 -6.20 22.09 -6.40
CA ILE A 363 -5.91 20.71 -6.00
C ILE A 363 -5.31 20.64 -4.59
N LYS A 364 -4.58 21.68 -4.14
CA LYS A 364 -4.06 21.75 -2.76
C LYS A 364 -5.17 22.08 -1.75
N THR A 365 -6.19 22.81 -2.16
CA THR A 365 -7.36 23.16 -1.34
C THR A 365 -8.38 22.02 -1.26
N PHE A 366 -8.57 21.30 -2.37
CA PHE A 366 -9.35 20.07 -2.44
C PHE A 366 -8.65 18.96 -1.65
#